data_AF-A0A077M8L3-F1
#
_entry.id   AF-A0A077M8L3-F1
#
_cell.length_a   1.000
_cell.length_b   1.000
_cell.length_c   1.000
_cell.angle_alpha   90.00
_cell.angle_beta   90.00
_cell.angle_gamma   90.00
#
_symmetry.space_group_name_H-M   'P 1'
#
loop_
_entity.id
_entity.type
_entity.pdbx_description
1 polymer ?
#
loop_
_entity_poly.entity_id
_entity_poly.type
_entity_poly.pdbx_seq_one_letter_code
_entity_poly.pdbx_strand_id
1 'polypeptide(L)'
;MFVLALVFVGTKLFGNRDSSHNQAKNSGGVSASASGSASGSASNCGDYQIVAPAEVASIVTETVGPKLGCHNVKVTTASSLAFLEQSSAGTVHPDAWITGRSVAVGLQRASRRRHRPRGRVRRPGFASTPVVLAVPASLANADTTGPHNWIDALAKLQLSAAAPGEYAPAALAFTAVWQMFANLPGGEQAVSEPFFEIVRAQVPVAASFERSSNTSTARAFPTTEQQIRAWNTAHTAAPISAMTPNEGAPMMNYTLVRFDQSTTDADAFSALETALTTDAATKAFTAAGFRSADGKVAAELVPGVPVVLPGTAPQIGTKTLVRLLSDMQWITRKVSILNVVDVSGSMVEKSGDQTRIERAIDAVNETTSRIPDNARAGLWVFSSDRRPGGRDYEQLVATLGVRQGFGQPARRADPGRQLDRHADARRHGPLRHDRGRLRVRPQELHRQHPEPRDCARSAASPCRCTASRRAPATPKTS
;
A
#
# COMPACT_ATOMS: atom_id res chain seq x y z
N MET A 1 9.50 -2.48 5.03
CA MET A 1 9.50 -3.92 4.70
C MET A 1 9.93 -4.65 5.96
N PHE A 2 9.01 -5.29 6.67
CA PHE A 2 9.35 -6.09 7.85
C PHE A 2 9.45 -7.55 7.41
N VAL A 3 10.61 -8.17 7.59
CA VAL A 3 10.81 -9.60 7.43
C VAL A 3 10.63 -10.21 8.80
N LEU A 4 9.59 -11.03 8.97
CA LEU A 4 9.45 -11.86 10.16
C LEU A 4 10.12 -13.20 9.86
N ALA A 5 11.25 -13.48 10.50
CA ALA A 5 11.91 -14.79 10.44
C ALA A 5 11.42 -15.63 11.63
N LEU A 6 10.65 -16.67 11.35
CA LEU A 6 10.32 -17.71 12.34
C LEU A 6 11.41 -18.78 12.23
N VAL A 7 12.24 -18.86 13.28
CA VAL A 7 13.31 -19.87 13.39
C VAL A 7 12.85 -20.91 14.41
N PHE A 8 12.60 -22.14 13.95
CA PHE A 8 12.32 -23.26 14.83
C PHE A 8 13.64 -23.93 15.22
N VAL A 9 14.13 -23.62 16.42
CA VAL A 9 15.38 -24.16 16.97
C VAL A 9 15.04 -25.05 18.17
N GLY A 10 15.55 -26.29 18.19
CA GLY A 10 15.65 -27.08 19.41
C GLY A 10 16.52 -26.32 20.41
N THR A 11 15.91 -25.87 21.51
CA THR A 11 16.48 -24.89 22.46
C THR A 11 17.89 -25.19 22.93
N LYS A 12 18.79 -24.20 22.80
CA LYS A 12 19.67 -23.69 23.87
C LYS A 12 19.97 -22.20 23.65
N LEU A 13 19.67 -21.40 24.68
CA LEU A 13 19.91 -19.95 24.80
C LEU A 13 21.40 -19.65 24.98
N PHE A 14 21.92 -18.69 24.21
CA PHE A 14 23.09 -17.88 24.56
C PHE A 14 22.81 -16.42 24.19
N GLY A 15 23.19 -15.51 25.09
CA GLY A 15 22.97 -14.07 24.97
C GLY A 15 24.27 -13.27 24.87
N ASN A 16 24.07 -11.94 24.93
CA ASN A 16 25.04 -10.82 24.90
C ASN A 16 25.62 -10.48 23.51
N ARG A 17 25.91 -9.21 23.15
CA ARG A 17 26.26 -8.01 23.92
C ARG A 17 26.20 -6.76 23.02
N ASP A 18 26.12 -5.60 23.66
CA ASP A 18 26.13 -4.23 23.13
C ASP A 18 27.18 -3.88 22.07
N SER A 19 26.88 -2.86 21.26
CA SER A 19 27.86 -1.85 20.80
C SER A 19 27.19 -0.56 20.31
N SER A 20 27.79 0.56 20.71
CA SER A 20 27.39 1.97 20.57
C SER A 20 28.16 2.71 19.47
N HIS A 21 27.65 3.91 19.12
CA HIS A 21 28.28 5.03 18.36
C HIS A 21 28.54 4.82 16.85
N ASN A 22 28.36 5.77 15.91
CA ASN A 22 28.52 7.22 15.95
C ASN A 22 27.61 7.94 14.92
N GLN A 23 27.10 9.13 15.29
CA GLN A 23 26.52 10.12 14.37
C GLN A 23 27.62 11.04 13.81
N ALA A 24 27.64 11.24 12.50
CA ALA A 24 28.40 12.31 11.86
C ALA A 24 27.44 13.40 11.36
N LYS A 25 27.60 14.60 11.92
CA LYS A 25 27.05 15.88 11.42
C LYS A 25 27.73 16.23 10.10
N ASN A 26 26.97 16.68 9.11
CA ASN A 26 27.52 17.48 8.03
C ASN A 26 26.66 18.72 7.82
N SER A 27 27.23 19.88 8.13
CA SER A 27 26.67 21.22 7.97
C SER A 27 27.42 21.91 6.84
N GLY A 28 26.77 22.11 5.70
CA GLY A 28 27.26 22.93 4.59
C GLY A 28 26.21 23.99 4.27
N GLY A 29 26.49 25.24 4.64
CA GLY A 29 25.69 26.40 4.28
C GLY A 29 25.95 26.82 2.83
N VAL A 30 24.93 27.40 2.19
CA VAL A 30 25.10 28.16 0.94
C VAL A 30 24.36 29.48 1.11
N SER A 31 25.11 30.55 0.84
CA SER A 31 24.80 31.95 1.04
C SER A 31 23.68 32.48 0.14
N ALA A 32 22.93 33.42 0.69
CA ALA A 32 22.01 34.30 -0.03
C ALA A 32 22.79 35.45 -0.73
N SER A 33 22.27 35.93 -1.86
CA SER A 33 22.56 37.26 -2.39
C SER A 33 21.26 37.91 -2.84
N ALA A 34 20.97 39.07 -2.24
CA ALA A 34 20.14 40.14 -2.80
C ALA A 34 21.09 41.00 -3.69
N SER A 35 20.70 41.83 -4.67
CA SER A 35 19.52 42.67 -4.89
C SER A 35 19.67 43.29 -6.30
N GLY A 36 18.59 43.85 -6.87
CA GLY A 36 18.68 44.74 -8.03
C GLY A 36 17.32 45.09 -8.64
N SER A 37 16.81 46.28 -8.32
CA SER A 37 15.66 46.91 -9.00
C SER A 37 16.12 47.64 -10.27
N ALA A 38 15.39 47.48 -11.37
CA ALA A 38 15.36 48.44 -12.48
C ALA A 38 14.02 48.33 -13.23
N SER A 39 13.49 49.49 -13.61
CA SER A 39 12.20 49.73 -14.27
C SER A 39 12.19 49.33 -15.75
N GLY A 40 11.03 48.87 -16.23
CA GLY A 40 10.54 49.12 -17.60
C GLY A 40 11.05 48.19 -18.71
N SER A 41 10.37 47.07 -18.92
CA SER A 41 10.19 46.42 -20.22
C SER A 41 9.01 45.46 -20.11
N ALA A 42 8.20 45.34 -21.16
CA ALA A 42 7.03 44.46 -21.24
C ALA A 42 7.31 43.12 -20.54
N SER A 43 6.62 42.87 -19.42
CA SER A 43 6.93 41.76 -18.54
C SER A 43 6.69 40.44 -19.27
N ASN A 44 7.78 39.81 -19.70
CA ASN A 44 7.78 38.42 -20.12
C ASN A 44 7.54 37.58 -18.86
N CYS A 45 6.29 37.54 -18.41
CA CYS A 45 5.89 36.74 -17.28
C CYS A 45 6.10 35.27 -17.65
N GLY A 46 6.73 34.51 -16.76
CA GLY A 46 6.97 33.09 -16.95
C GLY A 46 5.66 32.28 -17.04
N ASP A 47 5.79 30.98 -17.20
CA ASP A 47 4.62 30.10 -17.15
C ASP A 47 3.98 30.10 -15.75
N TYR A 48 2.65 30.06 -15.69
CA TYR A 48 1.88 29.84 -14.48
C TYR A 48 1.48 28.36 -14.38
N GLN A 49 2.10 27.64 -13.46
CA GLN A 49 1.99 26.20 -13.31
C GLN A 49 0.83 25.83 -12.39
N ILE A 50 -0.16 25.13 -12.94
CA ILE A 50 -1.30 24.59 -12.21
C ILE A 50 -1.18 23.07 -12.19
N VAL A 51 -1.20 22.46 -11.02
CA VAL A 51 -1.32 21.00 -10.89
C VAL A 51 -2.76 20.65 -10.56
N ALA A 52 -3.35 19.69 -11.28
CA ALA A 52 -4.73 19.26 -11.07
C ALA A 52 -4.90 17.75 -11.28
N PRO A 53 -5.90 17.12 -10.61
CA PRO A 53 -6.32 15.76 -10.93
C PRO A 53 -6.82 15.64 -12.37
N ALA A 54 -6.64 14.47 -12.97
CA ALA A 54 -6.95 14.24 -14.38
C ALA A 54 -8.42 14.53 -14.72
N GLU A 55 -9.32 14.27 -13.77
CA GLU A 55 -10.76 14.43 -13.91
C GLU A 55 -11.24 15.89 -13.99
N VAL A 56 -10.42 16.86 -13.58
CA VAL A 56 -10.75 18.30 -13.69
C VAL A 56 -9.78 19.07 -14.61
N ALA A 57 -8.63 18.49 -14.97
CA ALA A 57 -7.56 19.19 -15.67
C ALA A 57 -7.97 19.73 -17.05
N SER A 58 -8.73 18.95 -17.84
CA SER A 58 -9.21 19.40 -19.16
C SER A 58 -10.16 20.59 -19.04
N ILE A 59 -11.12 20.51 -18.12
CA ILE A 59 -12.12 21.56 -17.86
C ILE A 59 -11.42 22.83 -17.37
N VAL A 60 -10.44 22.70 -16.47
CA VAL A 60 -9.64 23.83 -15.98
C VAL A 60 -8.86 24.47 -17.13
N THR A 61 -8.24 23.67 -17.99
CA THR A 61 -7.48 24.19 -19.15
C THR A 61 -8.39 25.00 -20.09
N GLU A 62 -9.58 24.49 -20.39
CA GLU A 62 -10.56 25.17 -21.24
C GLU A 62 -11.13 26.44 -20.58
N THR A 63 -11.48 26.35 -19.29
CA THR A 63 -12.09 27.45 -18.53
C THR A 63 -11.14 28.61 -18.31
N VAL A 64 -9.89 28.32 -17.99
CA VAL A 64 -8.87 29.34 -17.70
C VAL A 64 -8.30 29.92 -18.99
N GLY A 65 -8.24 29.13 -20.06
CA GLY A 65 -7.63 29.52 -21.32
C GLY A 65 -6.09 29.58 -21.24
N PRO A 66 -5.43 30.05 -22.32
CA PRO A 66 -3.97 29.96 -22.45
C PRO A 66 -3.21 30.98 -21.61
N LYS A 67 -3.87 32.00 -21.05
CA LYS A 67 -3.22 33.10 -20.35
C LYS A 67 -3.93 33.52 -19.07
N LEU A 68 -3.16 33.83 -18.04
CA LEU A 68 -3.59 34.49 -16.81
C LEU A 68 -2.80 35.79 -16.66
N GLY A 69 -3.43 36.91 -17.00
CA GLY A 69 -2.72 38.19 -17.11
C GLY A 69 -1.60 38.09 -18.15
N CYS A 70 -0.36 38.28 -17.70
CA CYS A 70 0.83 38.17 -18.56
C CYS A 70 1.41 36.74 -18.64
N HIS A 71 0.98 35.81 -17.78
CA HIS A 71 1.52 34.44 -17.72
C HIS A 71 0.90 33.50 -18.74
N ASN A 72 1.69 32.58 -19.29
CA ASN A 72 1.17 31.44 -20.05
C ASN A 72 0.75 30.33 -19.10
N VAL A 73 -0.46 29.82 -19.23
CA VAL A 73 -1.01 28.81 -18.31
C VAL A 73 -0.52 27.42 -18.71
N LYS A 74 0.04 26.69 -17.75
CA LYS A 74 0.41 25.28 -17.92
C LYS A 74 -0.30 24.43 -16.87
N VAL A 75 -1.26 23.64 -17.31
CA VAL A 75 -1.95 22.67 -16.46
C VAL A 75 -1.28 21.32 -16.60
N THR A 76 -0.84 20.74 -15.48
CA THR A 76 -0.22 19.43 -15.40
C THR A 76 -1.08 18.48 -14.56
N THR A 77 -1.17 17.23 -15.00
CA THR A 77 -1.99 16.22 -14.34
C THR A 77 -1.19 15.46 -13.28
N ALA A 78 -1.70 15.44 -12.06
CA ALA A 78 -1.17 14.58 -11.00
C ALA A 78 -2.28 14.20 -10.02
N SER A 79 -2.25 12.98 -9.50
CA SER A 79 -3.10 12.63 -8.36
C SER A 79 -2.68 13.44 -7.14
N SER A 80 -3.61 13.70 -6.23
CA SER A 80 -3.30 14.47 -5.02
C SER A 80 -2.17 13.83 -4.20
N LEU A 81 -2.07 12.49 -4.18
CA LEU A 81 -0.99 11.79 -3.49
C LEU A 81 0.35 11.94 -4.21
N ALA A 82 0.39 11.70 -5.52
CA ALA A 82 1.61 11.83 -6.31
C ALA A 82 2.18 13.25 -6.20
N PHE A 83 1.32 14.26 -6.27
CA PHE A 83 1.72 15.65 -6.05
C PHE A 83 2.30 15.86 -4.64
N LEU A 84 1.68 15.33 -3.60
CA LEU A 84 2.18 15.44 -2.23
C LEU A 84 3.56 14.81 -2.05
N GLU A 85 3.79 13.65 -2.67
CA GLU A 85 5.09 12.97 -2.65
C GLU A 85 6.15 13.81 -3.37
N GLN A 86 5.88 14.24 -4.61
CA GLN A 86 6.77 15.08 -5.42
C GLN A 86 7.10 16.41 -4.72
N SER A 87 6.08 17.04 -4.13
CA SER A 87 6.21 18.30 -3.39
C SER A 87 7.06 18.10 -2.13
N SER A 88 6.88 16.98 -1.43
CA SER A 88 7.70 16.65 -0.26
C SER A 88 9.16 16.34 -0.60
N ALA A 89 9.40 15.83 -1.81
CA ALA A 89 10.74 15.60 -2.35
C ALA A 89 11.39 16.86 -2.93
N GLY A 90 10.67 17.99 -3.02
CA GLY A 90 11.16 19.23 -3.62
C GLY A 90 11.34 19.14 -5.14
N THR A 91 10.61 18.25 -5.80
CA THR A 91 10.71 18.02 -7.26
C THR A 91 9.67 18.79 -8.07
N VAL A 92 8.67 19.37 -7.41
CA VAL A 92 7.59 20.14 -8.06
C VAL A 92 7.28 21.38 -7.24
N HIS A 93 7.16 22.52 -7.94
CA HIS A 93 6.88 23.83 -7.36
C HIS A 93 5.83 24.55 -8.20
N PRO A 94 4.54 24.19 -8.09
CA PRO A 94 3.51 24.88 -8.86
C PRO A 94 3.11 26.19 -8.19
N ASP A 95 2.54 27.09 -8.99
CA ASP A 95 1.94 28.35 -8.52
C ASP A 95 0.59 28.08 -7.84
N ALA A 96 -0.18 27.12 -8.39
CA ALA A 96 -1.45 26.69 -7.85
C ALA A 96 -1.64 25.17 -7.89
N TRP A 97 -2.40 24.65 -6.93
CA TRP A 97 -2.80 23.24 -6.91
C TRP A 97 -4.30 23.11 -6.70
N ILE A 98 -4.94 22.31 -7.56
CA ILE A 98 -6.34 21.92 -7.44
C ILE A 98 -6.40 20.55 -6.79
N THR A 99 -7.26 20.37 -5.80
CA THR A 99 -7.43 19.06 -5.14
C THR A 99 -8.75 19.01 -4.38
N GLY A 100 -9.16 17.80 -3.99
CA GLY A 100 -10.19 17.62 -2.97
C GLY A 100 -9.83 18.32 -1.65
N ARG A 101 -10.80 19.01 -1.06
CA ARG A 101 -10.66 19.85 0.14
C ARG A 101 -10.14 19.08 1.35
N SER A 102 -10.59 17.84 1.56
CA SER A 102 -10.13 17.01 2.68
C SER A 102 -8.61 16.77 2.61
N VAL A 103 -8.08 16.60 1.40
CA VAL A 103 -6.64 16.45 1.15
C VAL A 103 -5.91 17.77 1.33
N ALA A 104 -6.47 18.88 0.83
CA ALA A 104 -5.91 20.22 1.00
C ALA A 104 -5.73 20.63 2.47
N VAL A 105 -6.76 20.40 3.30
CA VAL A 105 -6.73 20.66 4.74
C VAL A 105 -5.71 19.76 5.45
N GLY A 106 -5.56 18.52 4.99
CA GLY A 106 -4.53 17.59 5.46
C GLY A 106 -3.12 18.11 5.23
N LEU A 107 -2.83 18.61 4.02
CA LEU A 107 -1.55 19.23 3.69
C LEU A 107 -1.27 20.45 4.59
N GLN A 108 -2.23 21.35 4.76
CA GLN A 108 -2.06 22.56 5.57
C GLN A 108 -1.72 22.25 7.04
N ARG A 109 -2.23 21.14 7.57
CA ARG A 109 -1.90 20.68 8.93
C ARG A 109 -0.50 20.05 8.99
N ALA A 110 -0.12 19.29 7.97
CA ALA A 110 1.19 18.63 7.89
C ALA A 110 2.35 19.60 7.61
N SER A 111 2.09 20.69 6.87
CA SER A 111 3.08 21.72 6.51
C SER A 111 3.49 22.65 7.65
N ARG A 112 2.92 22.47 8.85
CA ARG A 112 3.43 23.08 10.09
C ARG A 112 4.77 22.50 10.57
N ARG A 113 5.25 21.41 9.97
CA ARG A 113 6.62 20.88 10.17
C ARG A 113 7.61 21.61 9.27
N ARG A 114 8.83 21.89 9.77
CA ARG A 114 9.86 22.64 9.03
C ARG A 114 10.15 21.97 7.67
N HIS A 115 10.32 22.77 6.61
CA HIS A 115 10.68 22.37 5.23
C HIS A 115 9.58 21.86 4.28
N ARG A 116 8.29 22.12 4.53
CA ARG A 116 7.23 21.85 3.53
C ARG A 116 6.60 23.14 2.99
N PRO A 117 6.16 23.18 1.72
CA PRO A 117 5.45 24.33 1.16
C PRO A 117 4.21 24.65 2.00
N ARG A 118 4.09 25.91 2.45
CA ARG A 118 2.90 26.39 3.14
C ARG A 118 1.84 26.68 2.08
N GLY A 119 0.79 25.87 2.07
CA GLY A 119 -0.38 26.07 1.23
C GLY A 119 -1.52 26.74 2.00
N ARG A 120 -2.16 27.75 1.43
CA ARG A 120 -3.44 28.30 1.88
C ARG A 120 -4.57 27.72 1.04
N VAL A 121 -5.47 26.99 1.70
CA VAL A 121 -6.70 26.47 1.07
C VAL A 121 -7.71 27.60 0.99
N ARG A 122 -8.19 27.91 -0.23
CA ARG A 122 -9.20 28.94 -0.43
C ARG A 122 -10.61 28.38 -0.27
N ARG A 123 -11.56 29.22 0.15
CA ARG A 123 -12.98 28.89 0.27
C ARG A 123 -13.80 29.96 -0.45
N PRO A 124 -14.94 29.60 -1.09
CA PRO A 124 -15.48 28.24 -1.24
C PRO A 124 -14.71 27.38 -2.25
N GLY A 125 -15.11 26.11 -2.43
CA GLY A 125 -14.68 25.32 -3.59
C GLY A 125 -15.39 25.80 -4.86
N PHE A 126 -15.12 25.16 -6.01
CA PHE A 126 -15.76 25.52 -7.29
C PHE A 126 -16.58 24.37 -7.91
N ALA A 127 -16.25 23.12 -7.60
CA ALA A 127 -16.97 21.94 -8.08
C ALA A 127 -17.02 20.87 -6.98
N SER A 128 -18.02 20.01 -7.03
CA SER A 128 -18.12 18.87 -6.12
C SER A 128 -18.68 17.63 -6.80
N THR A 129 -18.46 16.46 -6.21
CA THR A 129 -19.13 15.23 -6.64
C THR A 129 -19.32 14.30 -5.43
N PRO A 130 -20.51 13.70 -5.25
CA PRO A 130 -20.73 12.72 -4.20
C PRO A 130 -20.00 11.41 -4.50
N VAL A 131 -19.50 10.79 -3.44
CA VAL A 131 -18.98 9.43 -3.45
C VAL A 131 -20.14 8.47 -3.25
N VAL A 132 -20.31 7.57 -4.21
CA VAL A 132 -21.39 6.59 -4.31
C VAL A 132 -20.81 5.20 -4.59
N LEU A 133 -21.64 4.17 -4.59
CA LEU A 133 -21.26 2.88 -5.17
C LEU A 133 -21.71 2.81 -6.62
N ALA A 134 -20.76 2.59 -7.54
CA ALA A 134 -21.09 2.17 -8.89
C ALA A 134 -21.69 0.77 -8.85
N VAL A 135 -22.84 0.59 -9.50
CA VAL A 135 -23.57 -0.67 -9.62
C VAL A 135 -23.65 -1.02 -11.10
N PRO A 136 -22.85 -1.99 -11.56
CA PRO A 136 -22.92 -2.50 -12.94
C PRO A 136 -24.34 -2.91 -13.32
N ALA A 137 -24.71 -2.76 -14.61
CA ALA A 137 -26.04 -3.10 -15.10
C ALA A 137 -26.51 -4.52 -14.72
N SER A 138 -25.60 -5.49 -14.69
CA SER A 138 -25.91 -6.88 -14.31
C SER A 138 -26.27 -7.07 -12.84
N LEU A 139 -25.95 -6.09 -11.98
CA LEU A 139 -26.27 -6.07 -10.55
C LEU A 139 -27.38 -5.06 -10.22
N ALA A 140 -27.79 -4.24 -11.19
CA ALA A 140 -28.69 -3.12 -10.99
C ALA A 140 -30.16 -3.59 -10.94
N ASN A 141 -30.83 -3.28 -9.83
CA ASN A 141 -32.27 -3.43 -9.64
C ASN A 141 -32.75 -2.44 -8.57
N ALA A 142 -34.05 -2.46 -8.25
CA ALA A 142 -34.65 -1.55 -7.27
C ALA A 142 -34.04 -1.68 -5.85
N ASP A 143 -33.54 -2.86 -5.48
CA ASP A 143 -32.97 -3.13 -4.16
C ASP A 143 -31.47 -2.81 -4.06
N THR A 144 -30.83 -2.51 -5.19
CA THR A 144 -29.37 -2.28 -5.27
C THR A 144 -28.99 -0.93 -5.84
N THR A 145 -29.94 -0.14 -6.36
CA THR A 145 -29.68 1.17 -6.96
C THR A 145 -30.57 2.25 -6.36
N GLY A 146 -30.13 3.50 -6.41
CA GLY A 146 -30.79 4.60 -5.73
C GLY A 146 -30.43 4.69 -4.24
N PRO A 147 -31.26 5.41 -3.45
CA PRO A 147 -31.04 5.59 -2.01
C PRO A 147 -31.17 4.28 -1.20
N HIS A 148 -30.08 3.80 -0.60
CA HIS A 148 -30.05 2.61 0.28
C HIS A 148 -29.11 2.84 1.46
N ASN A 149 -29.14 1.99 2.49
CA ASN A 149 -28.17 2.07 3.59
C ASN A 149 -26.84 1.41 3.20
N TRP A 150 -25.72 1.88 3.74
CA TRP A 150 -24.41 1.25 3.50
C TRP A 150 -24.38 -0.23 3.88
N ILE A 151 -25.07 -0.59 4.97
CA ILE A 151 -25.13 -1.97 5.44
C ILE A 151 -25.87 -2.90 4.47
N ASP A 152 -26.88 -2.38 3.77
CA ASP A 152 -27.63 -3.15 2.77
C ASP A 152 -26.74 -3.45 1.56
N ALA A 153 -25.90 -2.52 1.14
CA ALA A 153 -24.93 -2.75 0.08
C ALA A 153 -23.92 -3.85 0.46
N LEU A 154 -23.42 -3.86 1.71
CA LEU A 154 -22.51 -4.92 2.19
C LEU A 154 -23.17 -6.31 2.19
N ALA A 155 -24.47 -6.37 2.46
CA ALA A 155 -25.21 -7.63 2.50
C ALA A 155 -25.66 -8.12 1.11
N LYS A 156 -26.03 -7.21 0.19
CA LYS A 156 -26.69 -7.53 -1.08
C LYS A 156 -25.76 -7.49 -2.29
N LEU A 157 -24.69 -6.70 -2.24
CA LEU A 157 -23.78 -6.50 -3.36
C LEU A 157 -22.47 -7.25 -3.17
N GLN A 158 -21.98 -7.82 -4.28
CA GLN A 158 -20.60 -8.27 -4.34
C GLN A 158 -19.72 -7.03 -4.58
N LEU A 159 -18.92 -6.68 -3.58
CA LEU A 159 -18.16 -5.44 -3.57
C LEU A 159 -16.70 -5.65 -4.01
N SER A 160 -16.13 -4.62 -4.60
CA SER A 160 -14.70 -4.47 -4.83
C SER A 160 -14.30 -3.02 -4.58
N ALA A 161 -13.02 -2.76 -4.35
CA ALA A 161 -12.55 -1.39 -4.21
C ALA A 161 -11.11 -1.24 -4.68
N ALA A 162 -10.80 -0.04 -5.16
CA ALA A 162 -9.42 0.41 -5.30
C ALA A 162 -8.79 0.63 -3.93
N ALA A 163 -7.46 0.58 -3.89
CA ALA A 163 -6.69 0.82 -2.68
C ALA A 163 -7.04 2.20 -2.09
N PRO A 164 -7.57 2.30 -0.85
CA PRO A 164 -7.87 3.59 -0.22
C PRO A 164 -6.66 4.53 -0.14
N GLY A 165 -5.46 3.96 -0.04
CA GLY A 165 -4.21 4.72 -0.08
C GLY A 165 -3.95 5.44 -1.39
N GLU A 166 -4.47 4.94 -2.51
CA GLU A 166 -4.18 5.42 -3.86
C GLU A 166 -5.39 6.11 -4.51
N TYR A 167 -6.59 5.82 -4.03
CA TYR A 167 -7.85 6.28 -4.63
C TYR A 167 -8.76 6.98 -3.61
N ALA A 168 -8.93 8.30 -3.78
CA ALA A 168 -9.62 9.15 -2.81
C ALA A 168 -11.11 8.78 -2.60
N PRO A 169 -11.92 8.46 -3.63
CA PRO A 169 -13.30 8.04 -3.42
C PRO A 169 -13.42 6.76 -2.58
N ALA A 170 -12.51 5.79 -2.77
CA ALA A 170 -12.43 4.64 -1.88
C ALA A 170 -12.09 5.08 -0.45
N ALA A 171 -11.06 5.91 -0.24
CA ALA A 171 -10.72 6.40 1.09
C ALA A 171 -11.91 7.07 1.81
N LEU A 172 -12.68 7.90 1.11
CA LEU A 172 -13.84 8.59 1.67
C LEU A 172 -14.98 7.62 1.99
N ALA A 173 -15.32 6.69 1.09
CA ALA A 173 -16.34 5.67 1.33
C ALA A 173 -15.97 4.79 2.54
N PHE A 174 -14.74 4.27 2.56
CA PHE A 174 -14.23 3.46 3.67
C PHE A 174 -14.25 4.22 5.00
N THR A 175 -13.89 5.51 5.00
CA THR A 175 -13.94 6.32 6.22
C THR A 175 -15.36 6.55 6.71
N ALA A 176 -16.30 6.82 5.80
CA ALA A 176 -17.69 7.02 6.15
C ALA A 176 -18.33 5.76 6.73
N VAL A 177 -18.10 4.62 6.06
CA VAL A 177 -18.53 3.30 6.51
C VAL A 177 -17.93 2.99 7.88
N TRP A 178 -16.63 3.19 8.06
CA TRP A 178 -15.95 2.99 9.35
C TRP A 178 -16.52 3.87 10.47
N GLN A 179 -16.73 5.16 10.21
CA GLN A 179 -17.31 6.09 11.19
C GLN A 179 -18.73 5.69 11.58
N MET A 180 -19.52 5.20 10.63
CA MET A 180 -20.86 4.68 10.91
C MET A 180 -20.81 3.46 11.83
N PHE A 181 -19.94 2.50 11.55
CA PHE A 181 -19.84 1.27 12.33
C PHE A 181 -19.22 1.44 13.72
N ALA A 182 -18.26 2.36 13.87
CA ALA A 182 -17.69 2.69 15.17
C ALA A 182 -18.75 3.23 16.16
N ASN A 183 -19.87 3.75 15.65
CA ASN A 183 -20.98 4.25 16.47
C ASN A 183 -22.03 3.17 16.79
N LEU A 184 -21.90 1.95 16.28
CA LEU A 184 -22.85 0.85 16.53
C LEU A 184 -22.31 -0.13 17.59
N PRO A 185 -23.13 -0.55 18.57
CA PRO A 185 -22.75 -1.61 19.51
C PRO A 185 -22.41 -2.90 18.77
N GLY A 186 -21.17 -3.40 18.90
CA GLY A 186 -20.69 -4.59 18.17
C GLY A 186 -20.41 -4.39 16.67
N GLY A 187 -20.52 -3.16 16.15
CA GLY A 187 -20.33 -2.85 14.72
C GLY A 187 -18.94 -3.17 14.18
N GLU A 188 -17.91 -3.13 15.04
CA GLU A 188 -16.54 -3.50 14.67
C GLU A 188 -16.40 -4.99 14.30
N GLN A 189 -17.21 -5.87 14.90
CA GLN A 189 -17.15 -7.31 14.67
C GLN A 189 -17.94 -7.71 13.42
N ALA A 190 -19.12 -7.10 13.22
CA ALA A 190 -20.07 -7.43 12.15
C ALA A 190 -19.56 -7.15 10.72
N VAL A 191 -18.55 -6.31 10.58
CA VAL A 191 -18.06 -5.82 9.27
C VAL A 191 -16.72 -6.41 8.90
N SER A 192 -16.00 -6.97 9.88
CA SER A 192 -14.57 -7.22 9.79
C SER A 192 -14.18 -8.09 8.58
N GLU A 193 -14.79 -9.24 8.38
CA GLU A 193 -14.32 -10.19 7.36
C GLU A 193 -14.59 -9.75 5.90
N PRO A 194 -15.84 -9.45 5.47
CA PRO A 194 -16.09 -9.00 4.10
C PRO A 194 -15.36 -7.69 3.76
N PHE A 195 -15.26 -6.79 4.74
CA PHE A 195 -14.54 -5.53 4.58
C PHE A 195 -13.04 -5.76 4.37
N PHE A 196 -12.41 -6.64 5.17
CA PHE A 196 -11.00 -6.97 4.98
C PHE A 196 -10.74 -7.68 3.65
N GLU A 197 -11.65 -8.51 3.15
CA GLU A 197 -11.54 -9.12 1.82
C GLU A 197 -11.51 -8.06 0.71
N ILE A 198 -12.46 -7.12 0.73
CA ILE A 198 -12.51 -6.02 -0.25
C ILE A 198 -11.21 -5.20 -0.20
N VAL A 199 -10.74 -4.87 1.01
CA VAL A 199 -9.50 -4.12 1.23
C VAL A 199 -8.27 -4.86 0.73
N ARG A 200 -8.21 -6.19 0.90
CA ARG A 200 -7.06 -7.02 0.48
C ARG A 200 -7.03 -7.27 -1.02
N ALA A 201 -8.19 -7.39 -1.66
CA ALA A 201 -8.31 -7.70 -3.08
C ALA A 201 -7.77 -6.57 -3.98
N GLN A 202 -7.98 -5.31 -3.58
CA GLN A 202 -7.52 -4.08 -4.26
C GLN A 202 -7.58 -4.14 -5.79
N VAL A 203 -8.70 -3.72 -6.36
CA VAL A 203 -8.89 -3.66 -7.80
C VAL A 203 -8.62 -2.23 -8.29
N PRO A 204 -7.66 -1.99 -9.20
CA PRO A 204 -7.47 -0.66 -9.78
C PRO A 204 -8.78 -0.12 -10.34
N VAL A 205 -9.08 1.16 -10.10
CA VAL A 205 -10.38 1.74 -10.47
C VAL A 205 -10.73 1.56 -11.95
N ALA A 206 -9.75 1.72 -12.85
CA ALA A 206 -9.96 1.46 -14.28
C ALA A 206 -10.41 0.02 -14.53
N ALA A 207 -9.78 -0.96 -13.88
CA ALA A 207 -10.17 -2.37 -13.99
C ALA A 207 -11.55 -2.64 -13.37
N SER A 208 -11.96 -1.92 -12.32
CA SER A 208 -13.31 -2.03 -11.76
C SER A 208 -14.36 -1.56 -12.76
N PHE A 209 -14.11 -0.44 -13.45
CA PHE A 209 -14.96 0.03 -14.53
C PHE A 209 -15.01 -0.95 -15.70
N GLU A 210 -13.87 -1.44 -16.20
CA GLU A 210 -13.84 -2.44 -17.27
C GLU A 210 -14.63 -3.71 -16.92
N ARG A 211 -14.45 -4.24 -15.70
CA ARG A 211 -15.18 -5.42 -15.22
C ARG A 211 -16.68 -5.21 -15.11
N SER A 212 -17.16 -3.98 -15.00
CA SER A 212 -18.60 -3.67 -14.94
C SER A 212 -19.35 -4.09 -16.21
N SER A 213 -18.64 -4.15 -17.35
CA SER A 213 -19.20 -4.58 -18.63
C SER A 213 -19.31 -6.11 -18.77
N ASN A 214 -18.70 -6.88 -17.86
CA ASN A 214 -18.72 -8.34 -17.89
C ASN A 214 -19.47 -8.90 -16.67
N THR A 215 -20.61 -9.55 -16.94
CA THR A 215 -21.53 -10.08 -15.92
C THR A 215 -20.88 -11.04 -14.92
N SER A 216 -19.89 -11.84 -15.34
CA SER A 216 -19.22 -12.82 -14.48
C SER A 216 -18.23 -12.20 -13.50
N THR A 217 -17.67 -11.03 -13.83
CA THR A 217 -16.67 -10.33 -13.03
C THR A 217 -17.19 -9.04 -12.40
N ALA A 218 -18.43 -8.66 -12.71
CA ALA A 218 -19.07 -7.45 -12.21
C ALA A 218 -19.13 -7.47 -10.68
N ARG A 219 -18.69 -6.35 -10.10
CA ARG A 219 -18.73 -6.07 -8.66
C ARG A 219 -19.13 -4.61 -8.53
N ALA A 220 -19.91 -4.27 -7.51
CA ALA A 220 -20.13 -2.88 -7.16
C ALA A 220 -18.86 -2.30 -6.50
N PHE A 221 -18.60 -1.01 -6.67
CA PHE A 221 -17.37 -0.40 -6.13
C PHE A 221 -17.52 1.09 -5.80
N PRO A 222 -16.80 1.61 -4.78
CA PRO A 222 -16.79 3.03 -4.47
C PRO A 222 -16.21 3.87 -5.61
N THR A 223 -16.94 4.90 -6.02
CA THR A 223 -16.52 5.86 -7.04
C THR A 223 -17.29 7.18 -6.87
N THR A 224 -17.20 8.10 -7.83
CA THR A 224 -17.98 9.36 -7.80
C THR A 224 -19.09 9.37 -8.85
N GLU A 225 -20.15 10.14 -8.60
CA GLU A 225 -21.19 10.43 -9.62
C GLU A 225 -20.57 10.94 -10.92
N GLN A 226 -19.55 11.80 -10.83
CA GLN A 226 -18.89 12.35 -12.00
C GLN A 226 -18.19 11.27 -12.84
N GLN A 227 -17.51 10.33 -12.20
CA GLN A 227 -16.82 9.25 -12.92
C GLN A 227 -17.80 8.25 -13.53
N ILE A 228 -18.94 7.99 -12.89
CA ILE A 228 -20.02 7.19 -13.49
C ILE A 228 -20.59 7.93 -14.71
N ARG A 229 -20.81 9.24 -14.62
CA ARG A 229 -21.26 10.05 -15.76
C ARG A 229 -20.25 10.01 -16.91
N ALA A 230 -18.96 10.17 -16.63
CA ALA A 230 -17.90 10.07 -17.63
C ALA A 230 -17.88 8.69 -18.29
N TRP A 231 -18.00 7.61 -17.49
CA TRP A 231 -18.08 6.25 -17.98
C TRP A 231 -19.29 6.03 -18.90
N ASN A 232 -20.50 6.40 -18.45
CA ASN A 232 -21.74 6.22 -19.20
C ASN A 232 -21.76 7.03 -20.51
N THR A 233 -21.09 8.18 -20.54
CA THR A 233 -20.92 8.98 -21.76
C THR A 233 -20.06 8.25 -22.79
N ALA A 234 -19.01 7.56 -22.35
CA ALA A 234 -18.12 6.79 -23.21
C ALA A 234 -18.63 5.36 -23.53
N HIS A 235 -19.50 4.79 -22.69
CA HIS A 235 -19.92 3.38 -22.73
C HIS A 235 -21.45 3.25 -22.66
N THR A 236 -22.14 3.75 -23.69
CA THR A 236 -23.61 3.73 -23.76
C THR A 236 -24.22 2.33 -23.78
N ALA A 237 -23.47 1.31 -24.22
CA ALA A 237 -23.91 -0.09 -24.27
C ALA A 237 -23.84 -0.82 -22.92
N ALA A 238 -23.07 -0.29 -21.95
CA ALA A 238 -22.88 -0.88 -20.63
C ALA A 238 -22.95 0.20 -19.54
N PRO A 239 -24.12 0.86 -19.37
CA PRO A 239 -24.27 1.92 -18.40
C PRO A 239 -24.18 1.37 -16.97
N ILE A 240 -23.61 2.19 -16.09
CA ILE A 240 -23.53 1.94 -14.67
C ILE A 240 -24.56 2.84 -13.97
N SER A 241 -25.33 2.24 -13.07
CA SER A 241 -26.18 2.97 -12.13
C SER A 241 -25.43 3.19 -10.82
N ALA A 242 -25.99 3.99 -9.91
CA ALA A 242 -25.40 4.20 -8.60
C ALA A 242 -26.31 3.70 -7.46
N MET A 243 -25.69 3.30 -6.36
CA MET A 243 -26.31 3.29 -5.04
C MET A 243 -25.80 4.48 -4.24
N THR A 244 -26.74 5.26 -3.71
CA THR A 244 -26.48 6.46 -2.92
C THR A 244 -26.79 6.16 -1.45
N PRO A 245 -25.87 6.39 -0.51
CA PRO A 245 -26.11 6.07 0.89
C PRO A 245 -27.11 7.00 1.55
N ASN A 246 -28.14 6.45 2.19
CA ASN A 246 -29.17 7.18 2.94
C ASN A 246 -28.63 7.96 4.13
N GLU A 247 -27.53 7.49 4.72
CA GLU A 247 -26.84 8.15 5.83
C GLU A 247 -26.18 9.46 5.39
N GLY A 248 -25.88 9.60 4.09
CA GLY A 248 -25.23 10.74 3.49
C GLY A 248 -24.00 10.34 2.69
N ALA A 249 -23.93 10.78 1.44
CA ALA A 249 -22.78 10.55 0.57
C ALA A 249 -21.60 11.44 0.99
N PRO A 250 -20.39 10.88 1.19
CA PRO A 250 -19.18 11.69 1.34
C PRO A 250 -18.98 12.55 0.09
N MET A 251 -18.62 13.83 0.27
CA MET A 251 -18.44 14.75 -0.85
C MET A 251 -16.97 14.96 -1.18
N MET A 252 -16.61 14.80 -2.45
CA MET A 252 -15.33 15.27 -2.98
C MET A 252 -15.50 16.70 -3.49
N ASN A 253 -15.05 17.67 -2.68
CA ASN A 253 -15.16 19.10 -2.98
C ASN A 253 -13.83 19.62 -3.52
N TYR A 254 -13.79 20.07 -4.78
CA TYR A 254 -12.59 20.61 -5.40
C TYR A 254 -12.37 22.06 -4.98
N THR A 255 -11.12 22.35 -4.62
CA THR A 255 -10.69 23.65 -4.12
C THR A 255 -9.32 24.01 -4.68
N LEU A 256 -8.99 25.29 -4.58
CA LEU A 256 -7.70 25.84 -4.99
C LEU A 256 -6.80 26.02 -3.76
N VAL A 257 -5.55 25.61 -3.90
CA VAL A 257 -4.48 25.79 -2.92
C VAL A 257 -3.46 26.74 -3.51
N ARG A 258 -3.22 27.86 -2.82
CA ARG A 258 -2.13 28.78 -3.10
C ARG A 258 -0.90 28.38 -2.30
N PHE A 259 0.27 28.36 -2.91
CA PHE A 259 1.52 28.22 -2.16
C PHE A 259 2.13 29.57 -1.84
N ASP A 260 2.65 29.70 -0.61
CA ASP A 260 3.26 30.93 -0.08
C ASP A 260 4.69 31.18 -0.61
N GLN A 261 5.07 30.58 -1.75
CA GLN A 261 6.38 30.81 -2.36
C GLN A 261 6.45 32.25 -2.90
N SER A 262 7.62 32.88 -2.81
CA SER A 262 7.84 34.32 -3.09
C SER A 262 7.65 34.72 -4.56
N THR A 263 7.34 33.78 -5.45
CA THR A 263 7.16 34.00 -6.90
C THR A 263 5.71 33.87 -7.35
N THR A 264 4.77 33.46 -6.49
CA THR A 264 3.37 33.29 -6.89
C THR A 264 2.70 34.65 -7.07
N ASP A 265 2.42 35.02 -8.31
CA ASP A 265 1.66 36.23 -8.64
C ASP A 265 0.25 36.15 -8.03
N ALA A 266 -0.04 37.08 -7.11
CA ALA A 266 -1.30 37.13 -6.39
C ALA A 266 -2.49 37.48 -7.29
N ASP A 267 -2.26 38.30 -8.31
CA ASP A 267 -3.27 38.74 -9.25
C ASP A 267 -3.58 37.61 -10.24
N ALA A 268 -2.56 36.90 -10.72
CA ALA A 268 -2.75 35.69 -11.52
C ALA A 268 -3.52 34.60 -10.75
N PHE A 269 -3.21 34.41 -9.45
CA PHE A 269 -3.97 33.51 -8.60
C PHE A 269 -5.43 33.96 -8.43
N SER A 270 -5.68 35.27 -8.24
CA SER A 270 -7.03 35.81 -8.13
C SER A 270 -7.81 35.64 -9.45
N ALA A 271 -7.16 35.86 -10.59
CA ALA A 271 -7.75 35.66 -11.90
C ALA A 271 -8.12 34.19 -12.14
N LEU A 272 -7.28 33.24 -11.71
CA LEU A 272 -7.59 31.82 -11.72
C LEU A 272 -8.82 31.50 -10.86
N GLU A 273 -8.88 32.05 -9.64
CA GLU A 273 -10.02 31.87 -8.73
C GLU A 273 -11.33 32.37 -9.35
N THR A 274 -11.29 33.56 -9.97
CA THR A 274 -12.44 34.13 -10.67
C THR A 274 -12.84 33.28 -11.88
N ALA A 275 -11.88 32.85 -12.71
CA ALA A 275 -12.17 32.06 -13.90
C ALA A 275 -12.93 30.78 -13.57
N LEU A 276 -12.52 30.07 -12.51
CA LEU A 276 -13.14 28.81 -12.06
C LEU A 276 -14.49 28.97 -11.37
N THR A 277 -14.90 30.19 -11.01
CA THR A 277 -16.15 30.45 -10.26
C THR A 277 -17.20 31.20 -11.08
N THR A 278 -16.96 31.40 -12.38
CA THR A 278 -17.95 31.97 -13.30
C THR A 278 -19.13 31.02 -13.56
N ASP A 279 -20.26 31.57 -14.03
CA ASP A 279 -21.40 30.76 -14.46
C ASP A 279 -21.04 29.84 -15.64
N ALA A 280 -20.16 30.31 -16.54
CA ALA A 280 -19.67 29.52 -17.66
C ALA A 280 -18.84 28.33 -17.18
N ALA A 281 -17.92 28.54 -16.21
CA ALA A 281 -17.18 27.47 -15.57
C ALA A 281 -18.12 26.48 -14.87
N THR A 282 -19.09 26.98 -14.11
CA THR A 282 -20.08 26.15 -13.41
C THR A 282 -20.85 25.27 -14.39
N LYS A 283 -21.26 25.81 -15.54
CA LYS A 283 -21.90 25.05 -16.63
C LYS A 283 -20.97 24.01 -17.24
N ALA A 284 -19.70 24.35 -17.48
CA ALA A 284 -18.71 23.42 -18.01
C ALA A 284 -18.46 22.23 -17.06
N PHE A 285 -18.28 22.50 -15.75
CA PHE A 285 -18.19 21.47 -14.73
C PHE A 285 -19.47 20.62 -14.65
N THR A 286 -20.64 21.25 -14.72
CA THR A 286 -21.92 20.52 -14.71
C THR A 286 -22.09 19.61 -15.93
N ALA A 287 -21.71 20.09 -17.12
CA ALA A 287 -21.73 19.29 -18.35
C ALA A 287 -20.79 18.07 -18.26
N ALA A 288 -19.67 18.21 -17.55
CA ALA A 288 -18.72 17.13 -17.28
C ALA A 288 -19.14 16.20 -16.12
N GLY A 289 -20.32 16.40 -15.53
CA GLY A 289 -20.87 15.52 -14.49
C GLY A 289 -20.53 15.92 -13.05
N PHE A 290 -20.00 17.12 -12.83
CA PHE A 290 -19.82 17.67 -11.48
C PHE A 290 -21.08 18.38 -11.00
N ARG A 291 -21.25 18.44 -9.68
CA ARG A 291 -22.17 19.36 -9.03
C ARG A 291 -21.47 20.68 -8.76
N SER A 292 -22.26 21.71 -8.49
CA SER A 292 -21.76 22.99 -7.98
C SER A 292 -21.04 22.82 -6.63
N ALA A 293 -20.34 23.86 -6.18
CA ALA A 293 -19.53 23.83 -4.96
C ALA A 293 -20.32 23.53 -3.67
N ASP A 294 -21.62 23.83 -3.64
CA ASP A 294 -22.54 23.52 -2.53
C ASP A 294 -23.27 22.18 -2.71
N GLY A 295 -22.89 21.38 -3.73
CA GLY A 295 -23.42 20.04 -3.96
C GLY A 295 -24.75 20.01 -4.70
N LYS A 296 -25.17 21.12 -5.32
CA LYS A 296 -26.42 21.19 -6.07
C LYS A 296 -26.23 20.91 -7.56
N VAL A 297 -27.28 20.38 -8.17
CA VAL A 297 -27.43 20.19 -9.61
C VAL A 297 -28.90 20.44 -9.99
N ALA A 298 -29.17 20.80 -11.24
CA ALA A 298 -30.53 21.08 -11.70
C ALA A 298 -31.33 19.82 -12.09
N ALA A 299 -30.63 18.75 -12.49
CA ALA A 299 -31.22 17.49 -12.93
C ALA A 299 -30.32 16.32 -12.54
N GLU A 300 -30.88 15.12 -12.50
CA GLU A 300 -30.13 13.89 -12.24
C GLU A 300 -29.04 13.71 -13.31
N LEU A 301 -27.79 13.50 -12.86
CA LEU A 301 -26.65 13.32 -13.76
C LEU A 301 -26.41 11.85 -14.09
N VAL A 302 -26.74 10.96 -13.16
CA VAL A 302 -26.50 9.52 -13.18
C VAL A 302 -27.69 8.80 -12.55
N PRO A 303 -28.25 7.75 -13.18
CA PRO A 303 -29.31 6.96 -12.60
C PRO A 303 -28.97 6.45 -11.19
N GLY A 304 -29.84 6.75 -10.22
CA GLY A 304 -29.66 6.32 -8.83
C GLY A 304 -28.88 7.31 -7.96
N VAL A 305 -28.52 8.49 -8.50
CA VAL A 305 -27.99 9.61 -7.72
C VAL A 305 -29.00 10.76 -7.71
N PRO A 306 -29.82 10.90 -6.66
CA PRO A 306 -30.83 11.94 -6.61
C PRO A 306 -30.25 13.36 -6.70
N VAL A 307 -31.03 14.29 -7.28
CA VAL A 307 -30.71 15.72 -7.29
C VAL A 307 -30.46 16.24 -5.87
N VAL A 308 -31.35 15.88 -4.94
CA VAL A 308 -31.21 16.15 -3.50
C VAL A 308 -30.69 14.88 -2.82
N LEU A 309 -29.43 14.90 -2.38
CA LEU A 309 -28.84 13.74 -1.72
C LEU A 309 -29.53 13.47 -0.38
N PRO A 310 -29.78 12.19 -0.04
CA PRO A 310 -30.32 11.82 1.26
C PRO A 310 -29.26 12.01 2.36
N GLY A 311 -29.74 12.09 3.61
CA GLY A 311 -28.89 12.14 4.78
C GLY A 311 -28.04 13.41 4.88
N THR A 312 -26.99 13.35 5.71
CA THR A 312 -26.04 14.45 5.86
C THR A 312 -24.65 13.94 5.55
N ALA A 313 -23.95 14.60 4.62
CA ALA A 313 -22.60 14.20 4.24
C ALA A 313 -21.69 14.08 5.50
N PRO A 314 -21.03 12.92 5.69
CA PRO A 314 -20.26 12.66 6.88
C PRO A 314 -19.09 13.64 6.99
N GLN A 315 -18.88 14.16 8.21
CA GLN A 315 -17.76 15.04 8.50
C GLN A 315 -16.49 14.22 8.71
N ILE A 316 -15.79 13.94 7.60
CA ILE A 316 -14.54 13.18 7.63
C ILE A 316 -13.39 14.10 8.08
N GLY A 317 -13.05 14.01 9.36
CA GLY A 317 -11.92 14.72 9.93
C GLY A 317 -10.59 14.17 9.41
N THR A 318 -9.60 15.06 9.16
CA THR A 318 -8.26 14.67 8.69
C THR A 318 -7.60 13.60 9.57
N LYS A 319 -7.75 13.67 10.90
CA LYS A 319 -7.14 12.70 11.82
C LYS A 319 -7.69 11.30 11.59
N THR A 320 -9.01 11.19 11.43
CA THR A 320 -9.71 9.92 11.16
C THR A 320 -9.31 9.36 9.81
N LEU A 321 -9.29 10.19 8.77
CA LEU A 321 -8.84 9.77 7.44
C LEU A 321 -7.38 9.29 7.45
N VAL A 322 -6.46 10.03 8.07
CA VAL A 322 -5.03 9.63 8.17
C VAL A 322 -4.87 8.34 8.96
N ARG A 323 -5.63 8.16 10.05
CA ARG A 323 -5.61 6.92 10.83
C ARG A 323 -6.10 5.75 9.98
N LEU A 324 -7.25 5.88 9.33
CA LEU A 324 -7.77 4.85 8.43
C LEU A 324 -6.76 4.50 7.34
N LEU A 325 -6.18 5.49 6.66
CA LEU A 325 -5.17 5.24 5.62
C LEU A 325 -3.95 4.51 6.18
N SER A 326 -3.53 4.82 7.40
CA SER A 326 -2.44 4.11 8.08
C SER A 326 -2.83 2.66 8.37
N ASP A 327 -4.02 2.44 8.92
CA ASP A 327 -4.55 1.10 9.23
C ASP A 327 -4.72 0.26 7.94
N MET A 328 -5.24 0.86 6.87
CA MET A 328 -5.35 0.24 5.55
C MET A 328 -3.98 -0.09 4.97
N GLN A 329 -2.98 0.79 5.09
CA GLN A 329 -1.60 0.48 4.71
C GLN A 329 -1.05 -0.71 5.52
N TRP A 330 -1.42 -0.86 6.79
CA TRP A 330 -1.02 -2.03 7.57
C TRP A 330 -1.70 -3.31 7.09
N ILE A 331 -3.00 -3.29 6.84
CA ILE A 331 -3.79 -4.44 6.37
C ILE A 331 -3.35 -4.92 4.98
N THR A 332 -2.94 -3.99 4.12
CA THR A 332 -2.64 -4.24 2.70
C THR A 332 -1.16 -4.46 2.44
N ARG A 333 -0.30 -4.30 3.45
CA ARG A 333 1.13 -4.64 3.36
C ARG A 333 1.26 -6.10 2.98
N LYS A 334 1.91 -6.34 1.84
CA LYS A 334 2.33 -7.68 1.41
C LYS A 334 3.27 -8.25 2.46
N VAL A 335 2.77 -9.19 3.26
CA VAL A 335 3.56 -9.87 4.29
C VAL A 335 4.60 -10.73 3.58
N SER A 336 5.85 -10.71 4.04
CA SER A 336 6.91 -11.59 3.54
C SER A 336 7.44 -12.42 4.71
N ILE A 337 7.24 -13.73 4.64
CA ILE A 337 7.64 -14.69 5.67
C ILE A 337 8.73 -15.58 5.09
N LEU A 338 9.82 -15.74 5.83
CA LEU A 338 10.85 -16.71 5.51
C LEU A 338 10.89 -17.75 6.63
N ASN A 339 10.49 -18.97 6.31
CA ASN A 339 10.63 -20.11 7.20
C ASN A 339 12.06 -20.62 7.09
N VAL A 340 12.77 -20.72 8.22
CA VAL A 340 14.12 -21.27 8.29
C VAL A 340 14.09 -22.49 9.21
N VAL A 341 14.18 -23.68 8.63
CA VAL A 341 13.90 -24.95 9.30
C VAL A 341 15.18 -25.76 9.48
N ASP A 342 15.47 -26.15 10.71
CA ASP A 342 16.55 -27.11 10.98
C ASP A 342 16.16 -28.47 10.41
N VAL A 343 17.07 -29.10 9.66
CA VAL A 343 16.93 -30.50 9.23
C VAL A 343 18.10 -31.36 9.69
N SER A 344 18.80 -30.95 10.76
CA SER A 344 19.87 -31.71 11.42
C SER A 344 19.41 -33.10 11.85
N GLY A 345 20.36 -34.00 12.12
CA GLY A 345 20.05 -35.36 12.58
C GLY A 345 19.18 -35.39 13.82
N SER A 346 19.25 -34.38 14.69
CA SER A 346 18.39 -34.28 15.88
C SER A 346 16.89 -34.11 15.55
N MET A 347 16.55 -33.74 14.32
CA MET A 347 15.18 -33.49 13.89
C MET A 347 14.39 -34.76 13.57
N VAL A 348 15.07 -35.91 13.42
CA VAL A 348 14.40 -37.22 13.30
C VAL A 348 14.04 -37.84 14.65
N GLU A 349 14.49 -37.24 15.76
CA GLU A 349 14.15 -37.70 17.10
C GLU A 349 12.67 -37.47 17.39
N LYS A 350 12.06 -38.42 18.12
CA LYS A 350 10.68 -38.29 18.58
C LYS A 350 10.54 -37.15 19.60
N SER A 351 9.39 -36.50 19.53
CA SER A 351 8.89 -35.49 20.45
C SER A 351 7.41 -35.80 20.68
N GLY A 352 7.10 -36.63 21.68
CA GLY A 352 5.79 -37.29 21.80
C GLY A 352 5.59 -38.32 20.68
N ASP A 353 4.42 -38.29 20.04
CA ASP A 353 4.03 -39.27 19.00
C ASP A 353 4.62 -38.98 17.60
N GLN A 354 5.17 -37.78 17.41
CA GLN A 354 5.76 -37.31 16.15
C GLN A 354 7.25 -37.01 16.31
N THR A 355 8.00 -37.04 15.23
CA THR A 355 9.37 -36.50 15.13
C THR A 355 9.37 -34.98 15.20
N ARG A 356 10.51 -34.38 15.59
CA ARG A 356 10.65 -32.91 15.61
C ARG A 356 10.45 -32.28 14.23
N ILE A 357 10.86 -32.97 13.16
CA ILE A 357 10.65 -32.49 11.79
C ILE A 357 9.17 -32.52 11.38
N GLU A 358 8.40 -33.55 11.80
CA GLU A 358 6.95 -33.59 11.56
C GLU A 358 6.22 -32.44 12.26
N ARG A 359 6.60 -32.13 13.50
CA ARG A 359 6.03 -30.96 14.19
C ARG A 359 6.40 -29.63 13.51
N ALA A 360 7.62 -29.52 12.98
CA ALA A 360 8.04 -28.33 12.23
C ALA A 360 7.26 -28.19 10.91
N ILE A 361 7.00 -29.31 10.22
CA ILE A 361 6.12 -29.38 9.04
C ILE A 361 4.71 -28.92 9.39
N ASP A 362 4.11 -29.47 10.44
CA ASP A 362 2.75 -29.11 10.88
C ASP A 362 2.66 -27.61 11.19
N ALA A 363 3.66 -27.06 11.89
CA ALA A 363 3.73 -25.63 12.18
C ALA A 363 3.86 -24.77 10.92
N VAL A 364 4.65 -25.19 9.92
CA VAL A 364 4.77 -24.47 8.63
C VAL A 364 3.46 -24.55 7.85
N ASN A 365 2.79 -25.71 7.83
CA ASN A 365 1.50 -25.90 7.17
C ASN A 365 0.39 -25.06 7.82
N GLU A 366 0.29 -25.10 9.15
CA GLU A 366 -0.67 -24.30 9.91
C GLU A 366 -0.42 -22.80 9.74
N THR A 367 0.84 -22.38 9.74
CA THR A 367 1.18 -20.97 9.51
C THR A 367 0.81 -20.57 8.07
N THR A 368 1.09 -21.41 7.08
CA THR A 368 0.79 -21.16 5.66
C THR A 368 -0.71 -21.08 5.38
N SER A 369 -1.55 -21.84 6.08
CA SER A 369 -3.01 -21.80 5.90
C SER A 369 -3.65 -20.53 6.44
N ARG A 370 -3.00 -19.86 7.41
CA ARG A 370 -3.50 -18.61 8.05
C ARG A 370 -3.00 -17.34 7.39
N ILE A 371 -1.98 -17.42 6.54
CA ILE A 371 -1.40 -16.26 5.86
C ILE A 371 -2.29 -15.84 4.67
N PRO A 372 -2.53 -14.53 4.44
CA PRO A 372 -3.29 -14.04 3.29
C PRO A 372 -2.68 -14.44 1.94
N ASP A 373 -3.55 -14.65 0.94
CA ASP A 373 -3.18 -15.09 -0.41
C ASP A 373 -2.17 -14.20 -1.14
N ASN A 374 -2.09 -12.92 -0.77
CA ASN A 374 -1.20 -11.94 -1.36
C ASN A 374 0.17 -11.83 -0.64
N ALA A 375 0.43 -12.69 0.35
CA ALA A 375 1.71 -12.76 1.04
C ALA A 375 2.77 -13.54 0.25
N ARG A 376 4.03 -13.30 0.58
CA ARG A 376 5.19 -14.02 0.06
C ARG A 376 5.71 -14.96 1.14
N ALA A 377 5.90 -16.23 0.81
CA ALA A 377 6.48 -17.22 1.71
C ALA A 377 7.74 -17.83 1.06
N GLY A 378 8.86 -17.80 1.77
CA GLY A 378 10.07 -18.53 1.46
C GLY A 378 10.28 -19.69 2.45
N LEU A 379 11.06 -20.68 2.02
CA LEU A 379 11.49 -21.78 2.87
C LEU A 379 12.96 -22.09 2.62
N TRP A 380 13.74 -21.94 3.68
CA TRP A 380 15.12 -22.35 3.74
C TRP A 380 15.23 -23.46 4.77
N VAL A 381 16.11 -24.40 4.47
CA VAL A 381 16.44 -25.51 5.37
C VAL A 381 17.92 -25.43 5.67
N PHE A 382 18.32 -25.76 6.89
CA PHE A 382 19.73 -25.73 7.28
C PHE A 382 20.16 -27.03 7.98
N SER A 383 21.43 -27.37 7.80
CA SER A 383 22.14 -28.52 8.36
C SER A 383 23.61 -28.39 7.98
N SER A 384 24.51 -29.15 8.60
CA SER A 384 25.90 -29.20 8.17
C SER A 384 26.03 -29.66 6.69
N ASP A 385 26.90 -29.01 5.92
CA ASP A 385 27.33 -29.42 4.57
C ASP A 385 26.20 -29.65 3.55
N ARG A 386 25.22 -28.74 3.49
CA ARG A 386 24.04 -28.89 2.61
C ARG A 386 24.31 -28.61 1.14
N ARG A 387 25.35 -27.84 0.81
CA ARG A 387 25.76 -27.53 -0.58
C ARG A 387 27.28 -27.50 -0.75
N PRO A 388 27.77 -27.69 -2.00
CA PRO A 388 29.18 -27.54 -2.32
C PRO A 388 29.74 -26.19 -1.84
N GLY A 389 30.94 -26.22 -1.26
CA GLY A 389 31.62 -25.07 -0.68
C GLY A 389 31.30 -24.81 0.80
N GLY A 390 30.86 -25.82 1.57
CA GLY A 390 30.67 -25.71 3.03
C GLY A 390 29.49 -24.82 3.42
N ARG A 391 28.43 -24.76 2.60
CA ARG A 391 27.22 -23.99 2.93
C ARG A 391 26.24 -24.87 3.66
N ASP A 392 25.89 -24.43 4.87
CA ASP A 392 25.01 -25.16 5.79
C ASP A 392 23.51 -24.92 5.55
N TYR A 393 23.14 -24.31 4.43
CA TYR A 393 21.76 -24.00 4.12
C TYR A 393 21.42 -24.26 2.67
N GLU A 394 20.15 -24.51 2.44
CA GLU A 394 19.56 -24.68 1.13
C GLU A 394 18.21 -23.95 1.07
N GLN A 395 18.03 -23.16 0.01
CA GLN A 395 16.75 -22.55 -0.30
C GLN A 395 15.88 -23.55 -1.07
N LEU A 396 14.79 -23.99 -0.46
CA LEU A 396 13.80 -24.87 -1.12
C LEU A 396 12.72 -24.05 -1.84
N VAL A 397 12.33 -22.92 -1.26
CA VAL A 397 11.40 -21.97 -1.85
C VAL A 397 11.97 -20.56 -1.69
N ALA A 398 12.10 -19.83 -2.80
CA ALA A 398 12.54 -18.44 -2.77
C ALA A 398 11.54 -17.55 -2.05
N THR A 399 12.00 -16.58 -1.26
CA THR A 399 11.14 -15.55 -0.64
C THR A 399 10.59 -14.52 -1.66
N LEU A 400 10.67 -14.83 -2.96
CA LEU A 400 10.24 -13.96 -4.03
C LEU A 400 9.03 -14.56 -4.74
N GLY A 401 7.97 -13.75 -4.86
CA GLY A 401 7.14 -13.82 -6.06
C GLY A 401 8.03 -13.42 -7.23
N VAL A 402 8.65 -14.40 -7.88
CA VAL A 402 9.44 -14.17 -9.09
C VAL A 402 8.47 -13.72 -10.17
N ARG A 403 8.77 -12.56 -10.78
CA ARG A 403 8.30 -12.16 -12.10
C ARG A 403 8.53 -13.32 -13.06
N GLN A 404 7.52 -14.16 -13.25
CA GLN A 404 7.29 -14.87 -14.50
C GLN A 404 6.37 -13.96 -15.32
N GLY A 405 6.61 -13.87 -16.62
CA GLY A 405 6.10 -12.84 -17.52
C GLY A 405 4.59 -12.57 -17.42
N PHE A 406 4.20 -11.39 -17.92
CA PHE A 406 2.81 -10.97 -18.11
C PHE A 406 1.91 -12.14 -18.52
N GLY A 407 0.87 -12.41 -17.75
CA GLY A 407 -0.30 -13.19 -18.21
C GLY A 407 -0.73 -14.42 -17.40
N GLN A 408 -0.06 -14.82 -16.31
CA GLN A 408 -0.54 -15.94 -15.49
C GLN A 408 -0.56 -15.61 -13.98
N PRO A 409 -1.60 -16.00 -13.23
CA PRO A 409 -1.59 -15.87 -11.78
C PRO A 409 -0.44 -16.72 -11.22
N ALA A 410 0.44 -16.08 -10.44
CA ALA A 410 1.51 -16.79 -9.75
C ALA A 410 0.89 -17.85 -8.83
N ARG A 411 1.07 -19.13 -9.15
CA ARG A 411 0.70 -20.22 -8.24
C ARG A 411 1.47 -20.03 -6.93
N ARG A 412 0.76 -20.02 -5.80
CA ARG A 412 1.37 -20.01 -4.46
C ARG A 412 2.39 -21.14 -4.39
N ALA A 413 3.65 -20.82 -4.08
CA ALA A 413 4.61 -21.84 -3.72
C ALA A 413 4.17 -22.47 -2.39
N ASP A 414 4.11 -23.79 -2.32
CA ASP A 414 3.65 -24.55 -1.16
C ASP A 414 4.87 -25.00 -0.34
N PRO A 415 5.24 -24.27 0.72
CA PRO A 415 6.48 -24.52 1.46
C PRO A 415 6.39 -25.80 2.27
N GLY A 416 5.21 -26.11 2.82
CA GLY A 416 4.97 -27.32 3.59
C GLY A 416 5.13 -28.58 2.75
N ARG A 417 4.50 -28.64 1.58
CA ARG A 417 4.69 -29.76 0.64
C ARG A 417 6.14 -29.92 0.19
N GLN A 418 6.89 -28.82 0.06
CA GLN A 418 8.30 -28.87 -0.31
C GLN A 418 9.18 -29.38 0.85
N LEU A 419 8.81 -29.05 2.09
CA LEU A 419 9.45 -29.57 3.29
C LEU A 419 9.14 -31.07 3.49
N ASP A 420 7.90 -31.49 3.23
CA ASP A 420 7.46 -32.90 3.29
C ASP A 420 8.29 -33.79 2.37
N ARG A 421 8.38 -33.40 1.09
CA ARG A 421 9.23 -34.09 0.11
C ARG A 421 10.68 -34.21 0.56
N HIS A 422 11.19 -33.17 1.23
CA HIS A 422 12.55 -33.16 1.74
C HIS A 422 12.72 -34.06 2.98
N ALA A 423 11.71 -34.14 3.85
CA ALA A 423 11.71 -35.04 4.99
C ALA A 423 11.61 -36.51 4.56
N ASP A 424 10.74 -36.82 3.59
CA ASP A 424 10.56 -38.16 3.03
C ASP A 424 11.83 -38.67 2.34
N ALA A 425 12.50 -37.81 1.57
CA ALA A 425 13.79 -38.14 0.93
C ALA A 425 14.88 -38.51 1.96
N ARG A 426 14.82 -37.98 3.19
CA ARG A 426 15.73 -38.38 4.29
C ARG A 426 15.32 -39.68 4.97
N ARG A 427 14.02 -39.95 5.15
CA ARG A 427 13.54 -41.17 5.81
C ARG A 427 13.90 -42.43 5.04
N HIS A 428 14.04 -42.34 3.72
CA HIS A 428 14.21 -43.50 2.85
C HIS A 428 15.66 -43.76 2.35
N GLY A 429 16.67 -42.97 2.76
CA GLY A 429 18.09 -43.26 2.48
C GLY A 429 18.56 -43.05 1.01
N PRO A 430 19.89 -42.97 0.74
CA PRO A 430 20.43 -41.93 -0.14
C PRO A 430 20.44 -42.31 -1.63
N LEU A 431 20.30 -41.28 -2.49
CA LEU A 431 20.77 -41.34 -3.87
C LEU A 431 22.25 -41.77 -3.87
N ARG A 432 22.49 -42.96 -4.42
CA ARG A 432 23.83 -43.47 -4.73
C ARG A 432 24.60 -42.40 -5.50
N HIS A 433 25.67 -41.87 -4.89
CA HIS A 433 26.78 -41.36 -5.68
C HIS A 433 27.43 -42.58 -6.34
N ASP A 434 27.09 -42.77 -7.62
CA ASP A 434 27.77 -43.69 -8.51
C ASP A 434 29.25 -43.29 -8.59
N ARG A 435 30.12 -44.06 -7.91
CA ARG A 435 31.56 -43.98 -8.12
C ARG A 435 31.84 -44.56 -9.51
N GLY A 436 31.80 -43.69 -10.51
CA GLY A 436 32.32 -43.97 -11.83
C GLY A 436 33.77 -44.46 -11.72
N ARG A 437 33.96 -45.73 -12.06
CA ARG A 437 35.27 -46.35 -12.29
C ARG A 437 36.01 -45.56 -13.37
N LEU A 438 37.06 -44.83 -13.00
CA LEU A 438 38.12 -44.49 -13.93
C LEU A 438 39.01 -45.74 -14.08
N ARG A 439 38.93 -46.40 -15.24
CA ARG A 439 39.93 -47.39 -15.67
C ARG A 439 41.24 -46.64 -15.94
N VAL A 440 42.25 -46.85 -15.11
CA VAL A 440 43.65 -46.57 -15.44
C VAL A 440 44.37 -47.90 -15.55
N ARG A 441 44.99 -48.16 -16.72
CA ARG A 441 45.84 -49.34 -16.95
C ARG A 441 47.14 -49.20 -16.13
N PRO A 442 47.73 -50.30 -15.65
CA PRO A 442 48.95 -50.26 -14.85
C PRO A 442 50.18 -50.05 -15.73
N GLN A 443 51.08 -49.16 -15.30
CA GLN A 443 52.50 -49.24 -15.63
C GLN A 443 53.26 -49.44 -14.32
N GLU A 444 54.06 -50.50 -14.31
CA GLU A 444 55.03 -50.84 -13.28
C GLU A 444 56.06 -49.71 -13.11
N LEU A 445 56.43 -49.39 -11.87
CA LEU A 445 57.84 -49.49 -11.46
C LEU A 445 58.00 -49.51 -9.93
N HIS A 446 58.90 -50.38 -9.52
CA HIS A 446 59.39 -50.68 -8.19
C HIS A 446 60.11 -49.52 -7.46
N ARG A 447 60.08 -49.62 -6.12
CA ARG A 447 61.12 -49.29 -5.08
C ARG A 447 60.91 -48.12 -4.12
N GLN A 448 60.96 -48.52 -2.84
CA GLN A 448 61.73 -47.97 -1.70
C GLN A 448 61.18 -46.80 -0.85
N HIS A 449 60.88 -47.15 0.41
CA HIS A 449 60.97 -46.33 1.64
C HIS A 449 62.35 -45.63 1.78
N PRO A 450 62.53 -44.57 2.62
CA PRO A 450 62.02 -44.48 4.00
C PRO A 450 61.55 -43.10 4.53
N GLU A 451 60.86 -43.21 5.68
CA GLU A 451 60.67 -42.24 6.79
C GLU A 451 61.98 -41.51 7.21
N PRO A 452 62.01 -40.43 8.07
CA PRO A 452 61.41 -40.47 9.43
C PRO A 452 61.04 -39.13 10.17
N ARG A 453 60.24 -39.27 11.26
CA ARG A 453 60.38 -38.69 12.63
C ARG A 453 60.42 -37.15 12.83
N ASP A 454 60.03 -36.54 13.97
CA ASP A 454 59.53 -36.92 15.29
C ASP A 454 59.10 -35.64 16.05
N CYS A 455 58.60 -35.82 17.30
CA CYS A 455 58.47 -34.86 18.42
C CYS A 455 57.13 -34.09 18.49
N ALA A 456 56.09 -34.51 19.21
CA ALA A 456 55.94 -34.99 20.60
C ALA A 456 56.08 -33.92 21.70
N ARG A 457 55.13 -34.01 22.66
CA ARG A 457 55.15 -33.56 24.09
C ARG A 457 54.75 -32.09 24.37
N SER A 458 54.02 -31.76 25.45
CA SER A 458 53.50 -32.51 26.61
C SER A 458 52.74 -31.59 27.59
N ALA A 459 51.82 -32.20 28.37
CA ALA A 459 51.41 -31.92 29.77
C ALA A 459 50.64 -30.62 30.11
N ALA A 460 49.39 -30.70 30.61
CA ALA A 460 48.94 -30.97 32.01
C ALA A 460 49.03 -29.70 32.91
N SER A 461 48.11 -29.28 33.77
CA SER A 461 47.06 -29.93 34.58
C SER A 461 46.12 -28.85 35.23
N PRO A 462 45.09 -29.21 36.05
CA PRO A 462 43.81 -28.49 36.24
C PRO A 462 43.61 -27.82 37.62
N CYS A 463 42.52 -27.04 37.80
CA CYS A 463 41.77 -26.74 39.06
C CYS A 463 40.73 -25.63 38.79
N ARG A 464 39.56 -25.44 39.44
CA ARG A 464 38.70 -26.18 40.39
C ARG A 464 37.35 -25.43 40.43
N CYS A 465 36.27 -26.12 40.78
CA CYS A 465 34.90 -25.61 40.90
C CYS A 465 34.67 -24.69 42.13
N THR A 466 33.73 -23.74 42.01
CA THR A 466 32.82 -23.35 43.09
C THR A 466 31.43 -23.00 42.53
N ALA A 467 30.41 -23.60 43.15
CA ALA A 467 29.00 -23.35 42.92
C ALA A 467 28.46 -22.45 44.04
N SER A 468 27.51 -21.57 43.74
CA SER A 468 26.58 -21.04 44.75
C SER A 468 25.20 -20.78 44.14
N ARG A 469 24.18 -21.18 44.89
CA ARG A 469 22.76 -21.31 44.53
C ARG A 469 22.00 -19.99 44.67
N ARG A 470 20.96 -19.87 43.83
CA ARG A 470 19.79 -18.97 43.95
C ARG A 470 18.97 -19.23 45.23
N ALA A 471 18.35 -18.17 45.76
CA ALA A 471 16.93 -18.15 46.14
C ALA A 471 16.38 -16.68 46.15
N PRO A 472 15.07 -16.47 45.94
CA PRO A 472 14.46 -15.18 45.63
C PRO A 472 13.75 -14.51 46.84
N ALA A 473 13.51 -13.20 46.77
CA ALA A 473 12.62 -12.51 47.70
C ALA A 473 11.81 -11.39 47.01
N THR A 474 10.49 -11.55 47.07
CA THR A 474 9.41 -10.54 47.10
C THR A 474 8.36 -11.09 48.09
N PRO A 475 7.38 -10.35 48.64
CA PRO A 475 6.98 -8.93 48.51
C PRO A 475 6.67 -8.24 49.87
N LYS A 476 6.21 -6.96 49.84
CA LYS A 476 5.16 -6.35 50.71
C LYS A 476 5.06 -4.83 50.42
N THR A 477 3.98 -4.35 49.82
CA THR A 477 2.84 -3.61 50.43
C THR A 477 3.21 -2.36 51.22
N SER A 478 2.91 -1.18 50.65
CA SER A 478 2.24 0.00 51.24
C SER A 478 2.02 1.00 50.12
#